data_AF-A0AAV8XG71-F1
#
_entry.id   AF-A0AAV8XG71-F1
#
_cell.length_a   1.000
_cell.length_b   1.000
_cell.length_c   1.000
_cell.angle_alpha   90.00
_cell.angle_beta   90.00
_cell.angle_gamma   90.00
#
_symmetry.space_group_name_H-M   'P 1'
#
loop_
_entity.id
_entity.type
_entity.pdbx_description
1 polymer ?
#
loop_
_entity_poly.entity_id
_entity_poly.type
_entity_poly.pdbx_seq_one_letter_code
_entity_poly.pdbx_strand_id
1 'polypeptide(L)'
;MVIYSGVAMDEIKEGIRYVFQTRNELTLAISASGHSGMEAVISNLVESGEKVLIAINGIWGLRAADMARRYGKYTLLSLDF
;
A
#
# COMPACT_ATOMS: atom_id res chain seq x y z
N MET A 1 3.30 -3.32 13.17
CA MET A 1 2.41 -2.25 12.67
C MET A 1 1.44 -1.90 13.79
N VAL A 2 1.45 -0.67 14.31
CA VAL A 2 0.47 -0.23 15.31
C VAL A 2 -0.54 0.66 14.60
N ILE A 3 -1.78 0.18 14.52
CA ILE A 3 -2.91 0.97 14.03
C ILE A 3 -3.53 1.61 15.27
N TYR A 4 -3.36 2.92 15.43
CA TYR A 4 -3.89 3.62 16.59
C TYR A 4 -5.40 3.91 16.44
N SER A 5 -6.09 4.05 17.57
CA SER A 5 -7.45 4.55 17.68
C SER A 5 -7.54 5.61 18.79
N GLY A 6 -8.30 6.69 18.54
CA GLY A 6 -8.44 7.84 19.44
C GLY A 6 -8.73 9.14 18.69
N VAL A 7 -9.22 10.17 19.39
CA VAL A 7 -9.70 11.45 18.79
C VAL A 7 -8.69 12.09 17.84
N ALA A 8 -7.42 12.18 18.25
CA ALA A 8 -6.36 12.74 17.40
C ALA A 8 -6.11 11.91 16.13
N MET A 9 -6.28 10.60 16.19
CA MET A 9 -6.13 9.72 15.02
C MET A 9 -7.32 9.88 14.06
N ASP A 10 -8.52 10.15 14.57
CA ASP A 10 -9.70 10.38 13.73
C ASP A 10 -9.56 11.69 12.95
N GLU A 11 -9.05 12.75 13.58
CA GLU A 11 -8.73 14.02 12.90
C GLU A 11 -7.65 13.83 11.81
N ILE A 12 -6.60 13.04 12.10
CA ILE A 12 -5.57 12.70 11.10
C ILE A 12 -6.19 11.97 9.91
N LYS A 13 -7.09 11.00 10.16
CA LYS A 13 -7.78 10.27 9.08
C LYS A 13 -8.68 11.18 8.25
N GLU A 14 -9.37 12.14 8.88
CA GLU A 14 -10.12 13.16 8.13
C GLU A 14 -9.20 14.03 7.27
N GLY A 15 -8.05 14.45 7.81
CA GLY A 15 -7.03 15.18 7.05
C GLY A 15 -6.52 14.39 5.84
N ILE A 16 -6.25 13.09 6.02
CA ILE A 16 -5.84 12.19 4.92
C ILE A 16 -6.97 12.08 3.88
N ARG A 17 -8.23 11.85 4.31
CA ARG A 17 -9.38 11.81 3.40
C ARG A 17 -9.54 13.11 2.61
N TYR A 18 -9.35 14.25 3.26
CA TYR A 18 -9.36 15.55 2.62
C TYR A 18 -8.22 15.66 1.60
N VAL A 19 -6.96 15.41 1.96
CA VAL A 19 -5.82 15.54 1.02
C VAL A 19 -5.97 14.62 -0.20
N PHE A 20 -6.40 13.38 0.00
CA PHE A 20 -6.61 12.42 -1.08
C PHE A 20 -7.99 12.54 -1.75
N GLN A 21 -8.82 13.49 -1.32
CA GLN A 21 -10.17 13.75 -1.84
C GLN A 21 -11.01 12.46 -1.94
N THR A 22 -10.99 11.65 -0.88
CA THR A 22 -11.69 10.35 -0.82
C THR A 22 -12.69 10.30 0.32
N ARG A 23 -13.74 9.50 0.15
CA ARG A 23 -14.75 9.20 1.17
C ARG A 23 -14.55 7.83 1.82
N ASN A 24 -13.44 7.15 1.52
CA ASN A 24 -13.20 5.81 2.03
C ASN A 24 -13.00 5.83 3.56
N GLU A 25 -13.91 5.19 4.28
CA GLU A 25 -13.86 5.08 5.74
C GLU A 25 -12.63 4.30 6.20
N LEU A 26 -12.18 3.31 5.40
CA LEU A 26 -10.94 2.60 5.62
C LEU A 26 -9.74 3.46 5.19
N THR A 27 -9.50 4.50 5.99
CA THR A 27 -8.32 5.36 5.90
C THR A 27 -7.43 5.08 7.11
N LEU A 28 -6.19 4.66 6.85
CA LEU A 28 -5.24 4.28 7.88
C LEU A 28 -4.05 5.25 7.88
N ALA A 29 -3.70 5.75 9.06
CA ALA A 29 -2.42 6.42 9.27
C ALA A 29 -1.45 5.41 9.92
N ILE A 30 -0.28 5.24 9.32
CA ILE A 30 0.72 4.28 9.77
C ILE A 30 1.96 5.06 10.21
N SER A 31 2.38 4.87 11.47
CA SER A 31 3.63 5.43 11.98
C SER A 31 4.81 4.58 11.50
N ALA A 32 5.26 4.84 10.27
CA ALA A 32 6.40 4.18 9.65
C ALA A 32 6.94 5.02 8.49
N SER A 33 7.97 4.52 7.80
CA SER A 33 8.46 5.14 6.57
C SER A 33 7.37 5.15 5.48
N GLY A 34 7.46 6.05 4.50
CA GLY A 34 6.50 6.07 3.39
C GLY A 34 6.43 4.74 2.61
N HIS A 35 7.53 3.98 2.58
CA HIS A 35 7.57 2.66 1.97
C HIS A 35 6.62 1.65 2.63
N SER A 36 6.41 1.78 3.94
CA SER A 36 5.57 0.87 4.71
C SER A 36 4.09 0.98 4.36
N GLY A 37 3.65 2.07 3.72
CA GLY A 37 2.30 2.14 3.16
C GLY A 37 2.07 1.13 2.03
N MET A 38 3.08 0.96 1.17
CA MET A 38 3.06 -0.05 0.09
C MET A 38 3.08 -1.46 0.67
N GLU A 39 3.95 -1.70 1.65
CA GLU A 39 4.04 -3.00 2.33
C GLU A 39 2.71 -3.36 3.01
N ALA A 40 2.08 -2.41 3.71
CA ALA A 40 0.80 -2.63 4.37
C ALA A 40 -0.31 -3.01 3.38
N VAL A 41 -0.33 -2.43 2.17
CA VAL A 41 -1.31 -2.82 1.14
C VAL A 41 -1.01 -4.22 0.62
N ILE A 42 0.23 -4.51 0.22
CA ILE A 42 0.60 -5.80 -0.37
C ILE A 42 0.40 -6.94 0.64
N SER A 43 0.84 -6.77 1.89
CA SER A 43 0.78 -7.83 2.90
C SER A 43 -0.64 -8.16 3.37
N ASN A 44 -1.60 -7.24 3.20
CA ASN A 44 -2.98 -7.42 3.66
C ASN A 44 -3.95 -7.78 2.53
N LEU A 45 -3.64 -7.43 1.28
CA LEU A 45 -4.54 -7.66 0.15
C LEU A 45 -4.12 -8.83 -0.75
N VAL A 46 -2.87 -9.29 -0.68
CA VAL A 46 -2.36 -10.34 -1.57
C VAL A 46 -2.28 -11.67 -0.83
N GLU A 47 -3.02 -12.66 -1.32
CA GLU A 47 -2.96 -14.03 -0.80
C GLU A 47 -2.07 -14.95 -1.65
N SER A 48 -1.66 -16.07 -1.04
CA SER A 48 -0.85 -17.09 -1.72
C SER A 48 -1.59 -17.69 -2.91
N GLY A 49 -0.97 -17.61 -4.08
CA GLY A 49 -1.52 -18.15 -5.33
C GLY A 49 -2.31 -17.15 -6.17
N GLU A 50 -2.59 -15.94 -5.65
CA GLU A 50 -3.21 -14.86 -6.40
C GLU A 50 -2.25 -14.19 -7.38
N LYS A 51 -2.81 -13.63 -8.46
CA LYS A 51 -2.07 -12.89 -9.48
C LYS A 51 -2.17 -11.40 -9.24
N VAL A 52 -1.03 -10.77 -8.96
CA VAL A 52 -0.90 -9.31 -8.83
C VAL A 52 -0.25 -8.74 -10.09
N LEU A 53 -0.84 -7.69 -10.66
CA LEU A 53 -0.25 -6.91 -11.74
C LEU A 53 0.52 -5.72 -11.14
N ILE A 54 1.80 -5.61 -11.46
CA ILE A 54 2.65 -4.48 -11.04
C ILE A 54 3.24 -3.83 -12.28
N ALA A 55 2.90 -2.55 -12.48
CA ALA A 55 3.49 -1.69 -13.50
C ALA A 55 4.79 -1.09 -12.96
N ILE A 56 5.92 -1.41 -13.58
CA ILE A 56 7.23 -0.92 -13.14
C ILE A 56 7.58 0.35 -13.91
N ASN A 57 7.61 1.49 -13.21
CA ASN A 57 8.11 2.77 -13.72
C ASN A 57 9.16 3.34 -12.74
N GLY A 58 10.31 2.67 -12.64
CA GLY A 58 11.41 3.03 -11.76
C GLY A 58 11.51 2.20 -10.46
N ILE A 59 12.38 2.67 -9.55
CA ILE A 59 12.82 1.89 -8.37
C ILE A 59 11.68 1.49 -7.42
N TRP A 60 10.65 2.33 -7.28
CA TRP A 60 9.54 2.03 -6.38
C TRP A 60 8.64 0.89 -6.91
N GLY A 61 8.46 0.80 -8.22
CA GLY A 61 7.78 -0.34 -8.86
C GLY A 61 8.58 -1.64 -8.72
N LEU A 62 9.91 -1.57 -8.83
CA LEU A 62 10.79 -2.71 -8.56
C LEU A 62 10.68 -3.19 -7.11
N ARG A 63 10.59 -2.28 -6.14
CA ARG A 63 10.39 -2.65 -4.73
C ARG A 63 9.01 -3.25 -4.48
N ALA A 64 7.95 -2.72 -5.09
CA ALA A 64 6.61 -3.31 -5.05
C ALA A 64 6.63 -4.77 -5.56
N ALA A 65 7.30 -4.99 -6.70
CA ALA A 65 7.48 -6.31 -7.28
C ALA A 65 8.26 -7.26 -6.36
N ASP A 66 9.33 -6.79 -5.71
CA ASP A 66 10.08 -7.59 -4.73
C ASP A 66 9.26 -7.96 -3.49
N MET A 67 8.38 -7.07 -3.02
CA MET A 67 7.46 -7.39 -1.94
C MET A 67 6.43 -8.44 -2.36
N ALA A 68 5.75 -8.24 -3.49
CA ALA A 68 4.73 -9.19 -3.98
C ALA A 68 5.29 -10.58 -4.27
N ARG A 69 6.56 -10.68 -4.69
CA ARG A 69 7.33 -11.93 -4.85
C ARG A 69 7.31 -12.82 -3.60
N ARG A 70 7.29 -12.22 -2.42
CA ARG A 70 7.35 -12.95 -1.14
C ARG A 70 6.02 -13.59 -0.77
N TYR A 71 4.91 -13.15 -1.36
CA TYR A 71 3.56 -13.59 -1.02
C TYR A 71 2.93 -14.57 -2.03
N GLY A 72 3.46 -14.73 -3.26
CA GLY A 72 2.90 -15.73 -4.20
C GLY A 72 3.18 -15.52 -5.70
N LYS A 73 2.21 -15.90 -6.55
CA LYS A 73 2.30 -15.94 -8.03
C LYS A 73 1.93 -14.60 -8.69
N TYR A 74 2.83 -13.63 -8.75
CA TYR A 74 2.57 -12.34 -9.40
C TYR A 74 2.91 -12.35 -10.91
N THR A 75 2.26 -11.47 -11.68
CA THR A 75 2.56 -11.22 -13.10
C THR A 75 3.13 -9.80 -13.23
N LEU A 76 4.34 -9.67 -13.77
CA LEU A 76 4.96 -8.37 -13.98
C LEU A 76 4.58 -7.80 -15.33
N LEU A 77 4.28 -6.50 -15.36
CA LEU A 77 4.24 -5.73 -16.58
C LEU A 77 5.33 -4.67 -16.49
N SER A 78 6.45 -4.91 -17.19
CA SER A 78 7.45 -3.86 -17.42
C SER A 78 6.87 -2.89 -18.44
N LEU A 79 6.82 -1.61 -18.08
CA LEU A 79 6.50 -0.55 -19.02
C LEU A 79 7.83 0.10 -19.37
N ASP A 80 8.35 -0.19 -20.55
CA ASP A 80 9.57 0.41 -21.06
C ASP A 80 9.17 1.75 -21.72
N PHE A 81 9.38 2.86 -21.01
CA PHE A 81 9.22 4.22 -21.53
C PHE A 81 10.58 4.84 -21.84
#